data_AF-A0A0M5K2Z4-F1
#
_entry.id   AF-A0A0M5K2Z4-F1
#
_cell.length_a   1.000
_cell.length_b   1.000
_cell.length_c   1.000
_cell.angle_alpha   90.00
_cell.angle_beta   90.00
_cell.angle_gamma   90.00
#
_symmetry.space_group_name_H-M   'P 1'
#
loop_
_entity.id
_entity.type
_entity.pdbx_description
1 polymer ?
#
loop_
_entity_poly.entity_id
_entity_poly.type
_entity_poly.pdbx_seq_one_letter_code
_entity_poly.pdbx_strand_id
1 'polypeptide(L)'
;MTLTNTISPLPISKRTALVDVLRGWALLGVVLMNYTSLWKLTQAAEGIKHGILTNILYMTQETVFHGKSWTLLSILFGYGFAILLRNLAERNQNAAPFFARRMGWLLVLGFIDSAFYFGDFLKDYALLGFVFLLFAQFSARQAFRASLVLLLLIPFVSAFVATLPGGVGSPSEMNGLKTLYLSHNPLQVLQANLQGSYLLQVANLRYIIDVHLEMLACFFLGFAAQKADFFGRLSSTPRLARRIFWSSFAVVFVFSVILVSQRKSYFFTTLFKPNFWMVFSIMLLTASAICWLHQTRHFSNLFKSLQAMGRMTLTNYLVQNLLMLLIFSGFGLAQLGKQPLVWHVGIAWLIFILQVWFSQWWLARYQYGPVEWVWRQLSYGQRLPLRRQEPVDDSLAVSY
;
A
#
# COMPACT_ATOMS: atom_id res chain seq x y z
N MET A 1 41.88 8.19 -14.24
CA MET A 1 41.07 7.80 -13.06
C MET A 1 39.59 7.93 -13.41
N THR A 2 38.94 6.83 -13.78
CA THR A 2 37.50 6.77 -14.04
C THR A 2 36.76 6.89 -12.70
N LEU A 3 36.19 8.07 -12.43
CA LEU A 3 35.21 8.25 -11.35
C LEU A 3 34.02 7.33 -11.64
N THR A 4 34.01 6.14 -11.07
CA THR A 4 32.82 5.31 -11.00
C THR A 4 31.80 6.07 -10.16
N ASN A 5 30.87 6.75 -10.82
CA ASN A 5 29.69 7.39 -10.24
C ASN A 5 28.77 6.33 -9.63
N THR A 6 29.22 5.68 -8.55
CA THR A 6 28.45 4.68 -7.82
C THR A 6 27.31 5.41 -7.12
N ILE A 7 26.08 5.08 -7.52
CA ILE A 7 24.87 5.64 -6.90
C ILE A 7 24.91 5.25 -5.42
N SER A 8 24.97 6.19 -4.48
CA SER A 8 24.96 5.89 -3.04
C SER A 8 23.60 6.22 -2.40
N PRO A 9 23.09 5.47 -1.42
CA PRO A 9 21.83 5.81 -0.77
C PRO A 9 21.89 7.17 -0.04
N LEU A 10 20.79 7.93 -0.04
CA LEU A 10 20.72 9.22 0.66
C LEU A 10 20.92 9.07 2.19
N PRO A 11 21.53 10.07 2.87
CA PRO A 11 21.52 10.18 4.32
C PRO A 11 20.09 10.24 4.87
N ILE A 12 19.89 9.62 6.04
CA ILE A 12 18.59 9.50 6.72
C ILE A 12 17.96 10.88 7.04
N SER A 13 18.77 11.94 7.14
CA SER A 13 18.35 13.28 7.59
C SER A 13 17.42 14.05 6.66
N LYS A 14 17.31 13.69 5.37
CA LYS A 14 16.39 14.35 4.40
C LYS A 14 15.04 13.65 4.24
N ARG A 15 14.72 12.62 5.04
CA ARG A 15 13.49 11.82 4.87
C ARG A 15 12.32 12.43 5.65
N THR A 16 11.21 12.69 4.96
CA THR A 16 9.98 13.23 5.57
C THR A 16 9.37 12.20 6.53
N ALA A 17 9.63 12.32 7.84
CA ALA A 17 9.17 11.36 8.85
C ALA A 17 7.66 11.03 8.75
N LEU A 18 6.86 12.04 8.42
CA LEU A 18 5.42 11.93 8.22
C LEU A 18 5.02 10.93 7.12
N VAL A 19 5.81 10.83 6.04
CA VAL A 19 5.56 9.88 4.95
C VAL A 19 5.74 8.44 5.44
N ASP A 20 6.76 8.19 6.27
CA ASP A 20 6.96 6.87 6.87
C ASP A 20 5.86 6.56 7.91
N VAL A 21 5.38 7.55 8.69
CA VAL A 21 4.21 7.37 9.57
C VAL A 21 2.97 6.94 8.79
N LEU A 22 2.68 7.61 7.67
CA LEU A 22 1.54 7.27 6.81
C LEU A 22 1.68 5.88 6.18
N ARG A 23 2.90 5.46 5.78
CA ARG A 23 3.15 4.08 5.34
C ARG A 23 2.88 3.08 6.46
N GLY A 24 3.32 3.35 7.68
CA GLY A 24 3.06 2.50 8.84
C GLY A 24 1.57 2.35 9.14
N TRP A 25 0.80 3.44 9.05
CA TRP A 25 -0.66 3.39 9.17
C TRP A 25 -1.30 2.55 8.07
N ALA A 26 -0.85 2.72 6.83
CA ALA A 26 -1.39 1.94 5.73
C ALA A 26 -1.12 0.44 5.90
N LEU A 27 0.05 0.05 6.43
CA LEU A 27 0.36 -1.36 6.72
C LEU A 27 -0.55 -1.97 7.80
N LEU A 28 -1.00 -1.19 8.78
CA LEU A 28 -2.00 -1.64 9.75
C LEU A 28 -3.30 -2.02 9.04
N GLY A 29 -3.77 -1.14 8.15
CA GLY A 29 -5.01 -1.41 7.44
C GLY A 29 -4.88 -2.52 6.39
N VAL A 30 -3.70 -2.73 5.80
CA VAL A 30 -3.43 -3.88 4.92
C VAL A 30 -3.56 -5.20 5.67
N VAL A 31 -2.89 -5.37 6.82
CA VAL A 31 -2.96 -6.64 7.57
C VAL A 31 -4.38 -6.90 8.08
N LEU A 32 -5.05 -5.88 8.63
CA LEU A 32 -6.42 -6.04 9.12
C LEU A 32 -7.38 -6.44 8.00
N MET A 33 -7.23 -5.84 6.82
CA MET A 33 -8.14 -6.12 5.71
C MET A 33 -7.85 -7.46 5.02
N ASN A 34 -6.59 -7.85 4.83
CA ASN A 34 -6.27 -9.12 4.21
C ASN A 34 -6.82 -10.29 5.03
N TYR A 35 -6.69 -10.22 6.36
CA TYR A 35 -7.19 -11.23 7.28
C TYR A 35 -8.74 -11.25 7.32
N THR A 36 -9.37 -10.07 7.30
CA THR A 36 -10.83 -9.96 7.19
C THR A 36 -11.35 -10.48 5.85
N SER A 37 -10.59 -10.29 4.76
CA SER A 37 -10.94 -10.75 3.42
C SER A 37 -10.90 -12.27 3.30
N LEU A 38 -9.97 -12.94 3.97
CA LEU A 38 -9.96 -14.41 4.06
C LEU A 38 -11.19 -14.95 4.80
N TRP A 39 -11.57 -14.33 5.91
CA TRP A 39 -12.81 -14.67 6.61
C TRP A 39 -14.04 -14.48 5.70
N LYS A 40 -14.09 -13.37 4.97
CA LYS A 40 -15.18 -13.08 4.01
C LYS A 40 -15.27 -14.13 2.90
N LEU A 41 -14.12 -14.61 2.40
CA LEU A 41 -14.05 -15.62 1.34
C LEU A 41 -14.65 -16.96 1.80
N THR A 42 -14.59 -17.29 3.08
CA THR A 42 -15.21 -18.51 3.62
C THR A 42 -16.67 -18.32 4.00
N GLN A 43 -17.08 -17.12 4.43
CA GLN A 43 -18.46 -16.83 4.79
C GLN A 43 -19.38 -16.50 3.61
N ALA A 44 -18.84 -16.16 2.43
CA ALA A 44 -19.66 -15.78 1.27
C ALA A 44 -20.67 -16.87 0.81
N ALA A 45 -20.51 -18.11 1.26
CA ALA A 45 -21.44 -19.22 1.01
C ALA A 45 -22.61 -19.28 2.02
N GLU A 46 -22.52 -18.61 3.16
CA GLU A 46 -23.44 -18.78 4.28
C GLU A 46 -24.16 -17.46 4.55
N GLY A 47 -25.46 -17.38 4.21
CA GLY A 47 -26.34 -16.24 4.48
C GLY A 47 -26.66 -16.01 5.96
N ILE A 48 -25.69 -16.25 6.85
CA ILE A 48 -25.85 -16.18 8.30
C ILE A 48 -25.89 -14.72 8.74
N LYS A 49 -26.96 -14.34 9.45
CA LYS A 49 -27.00 -13.07 10.18
C LYS A 49 -25.93 -13.09 11.26
N HIS A 50 -24.93 -12.24 11.13
CA HIS A 50 -23.89 -12.13 12.14
C HIS A 50 -24.37 -11.33 13.36
N GLY A 51 -23.84 -11.67 14.54
CA GLY A 51 -24.09 -10.91 15.77
C GLY A 51 -23.59 -9.46 15.71
N ILE A 52 -24.05 -8.64 16.65
CA ILE A 52 -23.75 -7.19 16.72
C ILE A 52 -22.24 -6.91 16.67
N LEU A 53 -21.44 -7.65 17.45
CA LEU A 53 -19.99 -7.49 17.49
C LEU A 53 -19.35 -7.69 16.11
N THR A 54 -19.71 -8.77 15.40
CA THR A 54 -19.20 -9.05 14.06
C THR A 54 -19.57 -7.95 13.07
N ASN A 55 -20.81 -7.43 13.13
CA ASN A 55 -21.23 -6.33 12.26
C ASN A 55 -20.44 -5.05 12.54
N ILE A 56 -20.23 -4.69 13.81
CA ILE A 56 -19.42 -3.52 14.18
C ILE A 56 -17.99 -3.67 13.69
N LEU A 57 -17.37 -4.83 13.92
CA LEU A 57 -16.02 -5.12 13.46
C LEU A 57 -15.92 -5.03 11.94
N TYR A 58 -16.82 -5.72 11.23
CA TYR A 58 -16.84 -5.73 9.76
C TYR A 58 -17.05 -4.32 9.19
N MET A 59 -18.03 -3.57 9.68
CA MET A 59 -18.29 -2.20 9.23
C MET A 59 -17.11 -1.27 9.51
N THR A 60 -16.44 -1.45 10.65
CA THR A 60 -15.23 -0.68 10.99
C THR A 60 -14.12 -1.00 9.99
N GLN A 61 -13.89 -2.27 9.67
CA GLN A 61 -12.88 -2.70 8.70
C GLN A 61 -13.16 -2.15 7.30
N GLU A 62 -14.39 -2.29 6.82
CA GLU A 62 -14.82 -1.81 5.50
C GLU A 62 -14.76 -0.27 5.40
N THR A 63 -15.18 0.43 6.44
CA THR A 63 -15.25 1.90 6.42
C THR A 63 -13.88 2.53 6.60
N VAL A 64 -13.07 2.07 7.57
CA VAL A 64 -11.82 2.73 7.95
C VAL A 64 -10.62 2.25 7.12
N PHE A 65 -10.52 0.94 6.86
CA PHE A 65 -9.28 0.35 6.35
C PHE A 65 -9.37 -0.15 4.89
N HIS A 66 -10.49 -0.80 4.52
CA HIS A 66 -10.66 -1.40 3.20
C HIS A 66 -10.66 -0.34 2.09
N GLY A 67 -9.82 -0.51 1.07
CA GLY A 67 -9.63 0.49 0.02
C GLY A 67 -8.60 1.56 0.41
N LYS A 68 -8.75 2.12 1.61
CA LYS A 68 -8.05 3.35 2.04
C LYS A 68 -6.55 3.11 2.18
N SER A 69 -6.18 1.93 2.66
CA SER A 69 -4.80 1.56 2.95
C SER A 69 -3.94 1.43 1.69
N TRP A 70 -4.43 0.70 0.68
CA TRP A 70 -3.72 0.57 -0.59
C TRP A 70 -3.79 1.87 -1.41
N THR A 71 -4.89 2.63 -1.32
CA THR A 71 -4.99 3.97 -1.92
C THR A 71 -3.90 4.90 -1.36
N LEU A 72 -3.72 4.92 -0.03
CA LEU A 72 -2.68 5.70 0.62
C LEU A 72 -1.28 5.23 0.20
N LEU A 73 -1.03 3.91 0.18
CA LEU A 73 0.25 3.37 -0.32
C LEU A 73 0.52 3.76 -1.77
N SER A 74 -0.50 3.81 -2.63
CA SER A 74 -0.36 4.19 -4.03
C SER A 74 0.08 5.65 -4.17
N ILE A 75 -0.52 6.57 -3.40
CA ILE A 75 -0.07 7.97 -3.34
C ILE A 75 1.38 8.04 -2.84
N LEU A 76 1.71 7.32 -1.76
CA LEU A 76 3.06 7.34 -1.18
C LEU A 76 4.12 6.66 -2.08
N PHE A 77 3.69 5.79 -3.00
CA PHE A 77 4.53 5.22 -4.05
C PHE A 77 4.87 6.27 -5.11
N GLY A 78 3.86 6.96 -5.67
CA GLY A 78 4.07 8.08 -6.61
C GLY A 78 4.91 9.21 -6.01
N TYR A 79 4.72 9.52 -4.73
CA TYR A 79 5.57 10.45 -3.98
C TYR A 79 7.02 9.96 -3.88
N GLY A 80 7.21 8.66 -3.59
CA GLY A 80 8.53 8.03 -3.53
C GLY A 80 9.26 8.02 -4.88
N PHE A 81 8.51 7.85 -5.98
CA PHE A 81 9.05 7.96 -7.34
C PHE A 81 9.61 9.35 -7.62
N ALA A 82 8.84 10.40 -7.32
CA ALA A 82 9.30 11.78 -7.52
C ALA A 82 10.54 12.14 -6.70
N ILE A 83 10.64 11.65 -5.45
CA ILE A 83 11.86 11.77 -4.64
C ILE A 83 13.05 11.14 -5.38
N LEU A 84 12.87 9.93 -5.90
CA LEU A 84 13.96 9.23 -6.57
C LEU A 84 14.44 10.00 -7.81
N LEU A 85 13.52 10.47 -8.64
CA LEU A 85 13.87 11.27 -9.83
C LEU A 85 14.67 12.52 -9.43
N ARG A 86 14.22 13.24 -8.40
CA ARG A 86 14.92 14.43 -7.90
C ARG A 86 16.34 14.09 -7.45
N ASN A 87 16.51 13.04 -6.66
CA ASN A 87 17.83 12.67 -6.13
C ASN A 87 18.83 12.25 -7.22
N LEU A 88 18.35 11.62 -8.29
CA LEU A 88 19.20 11.21 -9.42
C LEU A 88 19.51 12.39 -10.33
N ALA A 89 18.56 13.30 -10.52
CA ALA A 89 18.78 14.56 -11.23
C ALA A 89 19.81 15.45 -10.51
N GLU A 90 19.74 15.58 -9.18
CA GLU A 90 20.73 16.29 -8.34
C GLU A 90 22.16 15.72 -8.49
N ARG A 91 22.30 14.50 -9.00
CA ARG A 91 23.58 13.81 -9.21
C ARG A 91 23.98 13.67 -10.68
N ASN A 92 23.26 14.33 -11.60
CA ASN A 92 23.46 14.20 -13.05
C ASN A 92 23.46 12.74 -13.55
N GLN A 93 22.61 11.89 -12.96
CA GLN A 93 22.49 10.48 -13.32
C GLN A 93 21.17 10.19 -14.04
N ASN A 94 21.23 9.31 -15.02
CA ASN A 94 20.03 8.85 -15.74
C ASN A 94 19.09 8.07 -14.82
N ALA A 95 17.94 8.68 -14.53
CA ALA A 95 16.99 8.13 -13.56
C ALA A 95 16.21 6.91 -14.08
N ALA A 96 15.91 6.88 -15.38
CA ALA A 96 15.11 5.85 -16.02
C ALA A 96 15.67 4.42 -15.88
N PRO A 97 16.93 4.12 -16.25
CA PRO A 97 17.45 2.74 -16.17
C PRO A 97 17.57 2.24 -14.73
N PHE A 98 17.94 3.12 -13.80
CA PHE A 98 18.00 2.76 -12.38
C PHE A 98 16.60 2.43 -11.84
N PHE A 99 15.61 3.26 -12.15
CA PHE A 99 14.24 3.01 -11.71
C PHE A 99 13.63 1.77 -12.37
N ALA A 100 13.86 1.57 -13.68
CA ALA A 100 13.41 0.36 -14.38
C ALA A 100 13.97 -0.91 -13.74
N ARG A 101 15.27 -0.94 -13.39
CA ARG A 101 15.87 -2.06 -12.65
C ARG A 101 15.20 -2.27 -11.29
N ARG A 102 14.94 -1.18 -10.57
CA ARG A 102 14.27 -1.21 -9.26
C ARG A 102 12.84 -1.76 -9.37
N MET A 103 12.10 -1.41 -10.43
CA MET A 103 10.79 -1.97 -10.74
C MET A 103 10.87 -3.44 -11.16
N GLY A 104 11.90 -3.84 -11.91
CA GLY A 104 12.13 -5.24 -12.27
C GLY A 104 12.31 -6.13 -11.05
N TRP A 105 13.16 -5.73 -10.09
CA TRP A 105 13.31 -6.46 -8.83
C TRP A 105 12.07 -6.39 -7.94
N LEU A 106 11.32 -5.28 -7.99
CA LEU A 106 10.05 -5.18 -7.28
C LEU A 106 9.01 -6.15 -7.86
N LEU A 107 9.00 -6.35 -9.18
CA LEU A 107 8.14 -7.32 -9.86
C LEU A 107 8.49 -8.75 -9.46
N VAL A 108 9.78 -9.10 -9.38
CA VAL A 108 10.24 -10.40 -8.87
C VAL A 108 9.73 -10.64 -7.44
N LEU A 109 9.88 -9.64 -6.56
CA LEU A 109 9.35 -9.72 -5.19
C LEU A 109 7.82 -9.84 -5.18
N GLY A 110 7.11 -9.16 -6.08
CA GLY A 110 5.65 -9.28 -6.21
C GLY A 110 5.20 -10.66 -6.69
N PHE A 111 5.97 -11.35 -7.53
CA PHE A 111 5.69 -12.74 -7.89
C PHE A 111 5.92 -13.71 -6.73
N ILE A 112 6.99 -13.51 -5.95
CA ILE A 112 7.23 -14.27 -4.73
C ILE A 112 6.08 -14.05 -3.74
N ASP A 113 5.67 -12.80 -3.53
CA ASP A 113 4.57 -12.47 -2.64
C ASP A 113 3.22 -12.99 -3.14
N SER A 114 3.01 -13.00 -4.46
CA SER A 114 1.82 -13.61 -5.08
C SER A 114 1.73 -15.11 -4.83
N ALA A 115 2.85 -15.78 -4.51
CA ALA A 115 2.84 -17.17 -4.05
C ALA A 115 2.46 -17.29 -2.56
N PHE A 116 2.72 -16.26 -1.74
CA PHE A 116 2.28 -16.20 -0.35
C PHE A 116 0.80 -15.81 -0.22
N TYR A 117 0.35 -14.87 -1.05
CA TYR A 117 -1.02 -14.38 -1.05
C TYR A 117 -1.47 -14.00 -2.46
N PHE A 118 -2.62 -14.54 -2.87
CA PHE A 118 -3.20 -14.30 -4.18
C PHE A 118 -3.62 -12.83 -4.45
N GLY A 119 -3.68 -11.97 -3.42
CA GLY A 119 -4.10 -10.57 -3.52
C GLY A 119 -2.95 -9.56 -3.43
N ASP A 120 -1.72 -9.95 -3.80
CA ASP A 120 -0.56 -9.03 -3.82
C ASP A 120 -0.80 -7.83 -4.75
N PHE A 121 -0.40 -6.63 -4.31
CA PHE A 121 -0.43 -5.40 -5.12
C PHE A 121 0.96 -4.90 -5.53
N LEU A 122 2.03 -5.56 -5.09
CA LEU A 122 3.41 -5.18 -5.36
C LEU A 122 3.75 -5.36 -6.84
N LYS A 123 3.23 -6.42 -7.47
CA LYS A 123 3.33 -6.60 -8.93
C LYS A 123 2.66 -5.46 -9.71
N ASP A 124 1.48 -5.00 -9.28
CA ASP A 124 0.76 -3.91 -9.95
C ASP A 124 1.56 -2.61 -9.83
N TYR A 125 2.16 -2.34 -8.66
CA TYR A 125 3.03 -1.19 -8.46
C TYR A 125 4.29 -1.24 -9.34
N ALA A 126 4.87 -2.42 -9.53
CA ALA A 126 6.03 -2.58 -10.41
C ALA A 126 5.65 -2.34 -11.89
N LEU A 127 4.55 -2.95 -12.35
CA LEU A 127 4.04 -2.79 -13.72
C LEU A 127 3.65 -1.34 -14.01
N LEU A 128 2.85 -0.74 -13.13
CA LEU A 128 2.48 0.67 -13.24
C LEU A 128 3.68 1.59 -13.08
N GLY A 129 4.67 1.22 -12.28
CA GLY A 129 5.94 1.94 -12.19
C GLY A 129 6.63 2.05 -13.57
N PHE A 130 6.70 0.96 -14.34
CA PHE A 130 7.23 1.01 -15.70
C PHE A 130 6.44 1.97 -16.61
N VAL A 131 5.11 1.91 -16.57
CA VAL A 131 4.26 2.86 -17.30
C VAL A 131 4.51 4.29 -16.82
N PHE A 132 4.72 4.48 -15.52
CA PHE A 132 4.89 5.77 -14.90
C PHE A 132 6.21 6.47 -15.29
N LEU A 133 7.20 5.72 -15.79
CA LEU A 133 8.42 6.29 -16.37
C LEU A 133 8.14 7.22 -17.55
N LEU A 134 7.08 6.96 -18.34
CA LEU A 134 6.66 7.81 -19.45
C LEU A 134 6.32 9.24 -18.99
N PHE A 135 5.97 9.39 -17.71
CA PHE A 135 5.57 10.65 -17.10
C PHE A 135 6.63 11.26 -16.18
N ALA A 136 7.88 10.74 -16.20
CA ALA A 136 8.96 11.23 -15.34
C ALA A 136 9.21 12.74 -15.46
N GLN A 137 8.98 13.30 -16.65
CA GLN A 137 9.19 14.71 -16.98
C GLN A 137 8.01 15.63 -16.60
N PHE A 138 6.88 15.08 -16.13
CA PHE A 138 5.71 15.91 -15.80
C PHE A 138 6.02 16.93 -14.71
N SER A 139 5.60 18.17 -14.90
CA SER A 139 5.58 19.18 -13.83
C SER A 139 4.54 18.85 -12.76
N ALA A 140 4.63 19.48 -11.58
CA ALA A 140 3.64 19.30 -10.51
C ALA A 140 2.20 19.59 -10.99
N ARG A 141 2.03 20.61 -11.84
CA ARG A 141 0.72 20.99 -12.40
C ARG A 141 0.20 19.95 -13.40
N GLN A 142 1.04 19.43 -14.27
CA GLN A 142 0.65 18.39 -15.23
C GLN A 142 0.24 17.10 -14.50
N ALA A 143 1.03 16.67 -13.52
CA ALA A 143 0.69 15.50 -12.71
C ALA A 143 -0.60 15.69 -11.91
N PHE A 144 -0.82 16.87 -11.32
CA PHE A 144 -2.06 17.17 -10.61
C PHE A 144 -3.28 17.16 -11.55
N ARG A 145 -3.18 17.76 -12.73
CA ARG A 145 -4.25 17.74 -13.74
C ARG A 145 -4.54 16.32 -14.21
N ALA A 146 -3.50 15.52 -14.49
CA ALA A 146 -3.66 14.11 -14.85
C ALA A 146 -4.39 13.32 -13.75
N SER A 147 -3.96 13.47 -12.50
CA SER A 147 -4.65 12.87 -11.35
C SER A 147 -6.11 13.29 -11.27
N LEU A 148 -6.41 14.60 -11.38
CA LEU A 148 -7.77 15.13 -11.32
C LEU A 148 -8.65 14.57 -12.45
N VAL A 149 -8.15 14.52 -13.68
CA VAL A 149 -8.87 13.94 -14.82
C VAL A 149 -9.18 12.47 -14.56
N LEU A 150 -8.19 11.68 -14.16
CA LEU A 150 -8.39 10.26 -13.86
C LEU A 150 -9.38 10.07 -12.70
N LEU A 151 -9.25 10.84 -11.61
CA LEU A 151 -10.19 10.81 -10.49
C LEU A 151 -11.64 11.08 -10.91
N LEU A 152 -11.85 12.03 -11.82
CA LEU A 152 -13.18 12.35 -12.33
C LEU A 152 -13.73 11.28 -13.28
N LEU A 153 -12.86 10.57 -14.00
CA LEU A 153 -13.25 9.50 -14.93
C LEU A 153 -13.59 8.18 -14.23
N ILE A 154 -12.94 7.87 -13.10
CA ILE A 154 -13.09 6.57 -12.39
C ILE A 154 -14.55 6.13 -12.21
N PRO A 155 -15.50 6.95 -11.70
CA PRO A 155 -16.86 6.48 -11.50
C PRO A 155 -17.58 6.04 -12.77
N PHE A 156 -17.27 6.67 -13.90
CA PHE A 156 -17.84 6.31 -15.21
C PHE A 156 -17.17 5.07 -15.76
N VAL A 157 -15.84 4.97 -15.62
CA VAL A 157 -15.10 3.77 -16.01
C VAL A 157 -15.57 2.57 -15.20
N SER A 158 -15.72 2.68 -13.89
CA SER A 158 -16.21 1.58 -13.05
C SER A 158 -17.66 1.21 -13.31
N ALA A 159 -18.49 2.16 -13.74
CA ALA A 159 -19.83 1.86 -14.22
C ALA A 159 -19.79 1.04 -15.52
N PHE A 160 -18.95 1.44 -16.48
CA PHE A 160 -18.72 0.71 -17.73
C PHE A 160 -18.09 -0.67 -17.51
N VAL A 161 -17.03 -0.76 -16.72
CA VAL A 161 -16.32 -2.01 -16.42
C VAL A 161 -17.27 -3.04 -15.78
N ALA A 162 -18.23 -2.58 -14.98
CA ALA A 162 -19.23 -3.46 -14.40
C ALA A 162 -20.20 -4.08 -15.42
N THR A 163 -20.31 -3.55 -16.65
CA THR A 163 -21.11 -4.15 -17.72
C THR A 163 -20.32 -5.15 -18.56
N LEU A 164 -18.98 -5.10 -18.51
CA LEU A 164 -18.12 -6.00 -19.28
C LEU A 164 -18.30 -7.46 -18.85
N PRO A 165 -18.28 -8.43 -19.77
CA PRO A 165 -18.18 -9.84 -19.41
C PRO A 165 -16.83 -10.11 -18.73
N GLY A 166 -16.79 -11.11 -17.84
CA GLY A 166 -15.58 -11.41 -17.05
C GLY A 166 -15.76 -10.99 -15.60
N GLY A 167 -16.09 -11.95 -14.74
CA GLY A 167 -16.13 -11.78 -13.29
C GLY A 167 -14.98 -12.55 -12.63
N VAL A 168 -15.07 -12.70 -11.31
CA VAL A 168 -14.29 -13.70 -10.57
C VAL A 168 -14.35 -15.04 -11.30
N GLY A 169 -13.23 -15.80 -11.34
CA GLY A 169 -13.15 -17.09 -12.03
C GLY A 169 -14.35 -18.01 -11.76
N SER A 170 -14.65 -18.92 -12.68
CA SER A 170 -15.82 -19.80 -12.60
C SER A 170 -15.89 -20.50 -11.22
N PRO A 171 -17.10 -20.81 -10.70
CA PRO A 171 -17.21 -21.48 -9.40
C PRO A 171 -16.37 -22.76 -9.30
N SER A 172 -16.22 -23.51 -10.40
CA SER A 172 -15.35 -24.68 -10.47
C SER A 172 -13.87 -24.34 -10.33
N GLU A 173 -13.38 -23.28 -10.99
CA GLU A 173 -12.00 -22.83 -10.84
C GLU A 173 -11.73 -22.37 -9.40
N MET A 174 -12.64 -21.58 -8.84
CA MET A 174 -12.50 -21.07 -7.47
C MET A 174 -12.52 -22.21 -6.44
N ASN A 175 -13.39 -23.21 -6.63
CA ASN A 175 -13.40 -24.41 -5.78
C ASN A 175 -12.11 -25.24 -5.96
N GLY A 176 -11.58 -25.36 -7.17
CA GLY A 176 -10.30 -26.02 -7.43
C GLY A 176 -9.14 -25.32 -6.69
N LEU A 177 -9.07 -23.99 -6.76
CA LEU A 177 -8.08 -23.20 -6.01
C LEU A 177 -8.23 -23.38 -4.50
N LYS A 178 -9.47 -23.35 -3.98
CA LYS A 178 -9.72 -23.58 -2.55
C LYS A 178 -9.25 -24.96 -2.11
N THR A 179 -9.50 -26.00 -2.90
CA THR A 179 -9.03 -27.37 -2.61
C THR A 179 -7.51 -27.44 -2.57
N LEU A 180 -6.82 -26.83 -3.54
CA LEU A 180 -5.36 -26.76 -3.56
C LEU A 180 -4.80 -25.96 -2.37
N TYR A 181 -5.43 -24.84 -2.01
CA TYR A 181 -5.04 -24.00 -0.88
C TYR A 181 -5.19 -24.71 0.48
N LEU A 182 -6.16 -25.61 0.58
CA LEU A 182 -6.39 -26.45 1.76
C LEU A 182 -5.56 -27.74 1.77
N SER A 183 -4.72 -27.97 0.77
CA SER A 183 -3.79 -29.10 0.75
C SER A 183 -2.70 -28.98 1.81
N HIS A 184 -2.25 -30.11 2.33
CA HIS A 184 -1.07 -30.19 3.21
C HIS A 184 0.26 -30.10 2.43
N ASN A 185 0.22 -30.15 1.10
CA ASN A 185 1.41 -30.01 0.26
C ASN A 185 1.71 -28.52 0.02
N PRO A 186 2.88 -28.00 0.45
CA PRO A 186 3.21 -26.58 0.32
C PRO A 186 3.25 -26.12 -1.15
N LEU A 187 3.71 -26.97 -2.09
CA LEU A 187 3.77 -26.61 -3.50
C LEU A 187 2.36 -26.37 -4.09
N GLN A 188 1.38 -27.18 -3.70
CA GLN A 188 0.00 -27.03 -4.15
C GLN A 188 -0.62 -25.74 -3.62
N VAL A 189 -0.29 -25.34 -2.39
CA VAL A 189 -0.76 -24.08 -1.83
C VAL A 189 -0.13 -22.87 -2.52
N LEU A 190 1.19 -22.89 -2.77
CA LEU A 190 1.85 -21.83 -3.53
C LEU A 190 1.28 -21.72 -4.95
N GLN A 191 1.01 -22.86 -5.59
CA GLN A 191 0.35 -22.93 -6.89
C GLN A 191 -1.05 -22.32 -6.83
N ALA A 192 -1.84 -22.64 -5.80
CA ALA A 192 -3.19 -22.08 -5.63
C ALA A 192 -3.15 -20.55 -5.54
N ASN A 193 -2.20 -19.99 -4.79
CA ASN A 193 -2.05 -18.54 -4.68
C ASN A 193 -1.62 -17.88 -5.99
N LEU A 194 -0.67 -18.46 -6.72
CA LEU A 194 -0.23 -17.94 -8.02
C LEU A 194 -1.34 -17.99 -9.06
N GLN A 195 -2.08 -19.10 -9.12
CA GLN A 195 -3.24 -19.22 -10.01
C GLN A 195 -4.37 -18.27 -9.59
N GLY A 196 -4.62 -18.12 -8.29
CA GLY A 196 -5.58 -17.14 -7.77
C GLY A 196 -5.22 -15.71 -8.15
N SER A 197 -3.94 -15.33 -7.98
CA SER A 197 -3.39 -14.04 -8.41
C SER A 197 -3.58 -13.82 -9.92
N TYR A 198 -3.26 -14.84 -10.73
CA TYR A 198 -3.50 -14.77 -12.17
C TYR A 198 -4.99 -14.57 -12.50
N LEU A 199 -5.89 -15.41 -11.98
CA LEU A 199 -7.31 -15.34 -12.30
C LEU A 199 -7.97 -14.05 -11.80
N LEU A 200 -7.61 -13.58 -10.61
CA LEU A 200 -8.28 -12.45 -9.95
C LEU A 200 -7.72 -11.09 -10.39
N GLN A 201 -6.45 -11.03 -10.78
CA GLN A 201 -5.76 -9.75 -11.04
C GLN A 201 -5.19 -9.63 -12.47
N VAL A 202 -4.69 -10.71 -13.07
CA VAL A 202 -4.02 -10.67 -14.38
C VAL A 202 -4.97 -10.98 -15.54
N ALA A 203 -5.78 -12.03 -15.43
CA ALA A 203 -6.76 -12.40 -16.45
C ALA A 203 -8.07 -11.60 -16.30
N ASN A 204 -8.28 -10.97 -15.14
CA ASN A 204 -9.48 -10.22 -14.84
C ASN A 204 -9.41 -8.81 -15.42
N LEU A 205 -10.00 -8.63 -16.60
CA LEU A 205 -10.07 -7.34 -17.28
C LEU A 205 -10.70 -6.25 -16.42
N ARG A 206 -11.69 -6.59 -15.58
CA ARG A 206 -12.33 -5.62 -14.68
C ARG A 206 -11.34 -5.10 -13.65
N TYR A 207 -10.56 -5.99 -13.05
CA TYR A 207 -9.50 -5.61 -12.11
C TYR A 207 -8.44 -4.74 -12.78
N ILE A 208 -7.98 -5.14 -13.98
CA ILE A 208 -6.95 -4.40 -14.71
C ILE A 208 -7.42 -2.97 -14.95
N ILE A 209 -8.63 -2.78 -15.49
CA ILE A 209 -9.09 -1.43 -15.84
C ILE A 209 -9.37 -0.61 -14.58
N ASP A 210 -10.20 -1.10 -13.66
CA ASP A 210 -10.65 -0.30 -12.50
C ASP A 210 -9.48 0.01 -11.56
N VAL A 211 -8.79 -1.03 -11.08
CA VAL A 211 -7.80 -0.86 -10.00
C VAL A 211 -6.55 -0.15 -10.50
N HIS A 212 -6.08 -0.42 -11.72
CA HIS A 212 -4.88 0.24 -12.23
C HIS A 212 -5.14 1.72 -12.55
N LEU A 213 -6.35 2.07 -12.99
CA LEU A 213 -6.73 3.47 -13.20
C LEU A 213 -6.76 4.24 -11.86
N GLU A 214 -7.34 3.64 -10.82
CA GLU A 214 -7.34 4.17 -9.45
C GLU A 214 -5.91 4.35 -8.90
N MET A 215 -5.05 3.34 -9.07
CA MET A 215 -3.65 3.41 -8.67
C MET A 215 -2.87 4.49 -9.43
N LEU A 216 -3.04 4.60 -10.76
CA LEU A 216 -2.40 5.64 -11.56
C LEU A 216 -2.83 7.05 -11.13
N ALA A 217 -4.13 7.26 -10.88
CA ALA A 217 -4.64 8.53 -10.38
C ALA A 217 -3.96 8.92 -9.06
N CYS A 218 -3.77 7.95 -8.17
CA CYS A 218 -3.07 8.09 -6.90
C CYS A 218 -1.56 8.32 -7.07
N PHE A 219 -0.90 7.61 -7.99
CA PHE A 219 0.53 7.80 -8.30
C PHE A 219 0.80 9.24 -8.77
N PHE A 220 -0.03 9.74 -9.70
CA PHE A 220 0.04 11.12 -10.16
C PHE A 220 -0.17 12.13 -9.04
N LEU A 221 -1.13 11.89 -8.14
CA LEU A 221 -1.37 12.76 -6.98
C LEU A 221 -0.16 12.83 -6.06
N GLY A 222 0.42 11.66 -5.74
CA GLY A 222 1.62 11.56 -4.92
C GLY A 222 2.83 12.24 -5.54
N PHE A 223 2.99 12.06 -6.85
CA PHE A 223 4.03 12.71 -7.64
C PHE A 223 3.90 14.24 -7.64
N ALA A 224 2.69 14.74 -7.86
CA ALA A 224 2.39 16.16 -7.78
C ALA A 224 2.64 16.73 -6.38
N ALA A 225 2.21 16.02 -5.33
CA ALA A 225 2.42 16.40 -3.94
C ALA A 225 3.92 16.51 -3.61
N GLN A 226 4.75 15.61 -4.14
CA GLN A 226 6.20 15.69 -3.96
C GLN A 226 6.82 16.88 -4.67
N LYS A 227 6.51 17.08 -5.96
CA LYS A 227 7.07 18.19 -6.74
C LYS A 227 6.62 19.55 -6.21
N ALA A 228 5.49 19.60 -5.51
CA ALA A 228 5.01 20.80 -4.81
C ALA A 228 5.56 20.94 -3.38
N ASP A 229 6.41 20.04 -2.89
CA ASP A 229 6.86 20.00 -1.49
C ASP A 229 5.71 20.04 -0.48
N PHE A 230 4.61 19.35 -0.79
CA PHE A 230 3.37 19.41 -0.03
C PHE A 230 3.55 18.99 1.44
N PHE A 231 4.20 17.84 1.68
CA PHE A 231 4.43 17.36 3.05
C PHE A 231 5.43 18.21 3.83
N GLY A 232 6.39 18.87 3.15
CA GLY A 232 7.27 19.86 3.77
C GLY A 232 6.44 21.02 4.33
N ARG A 233 5.63 21.65 3.48
CA ARG A 233 4.71 22.73 3.88
C ARG A 233 3.68 22.31 4.94
N LEU A 234 3.15 21.08 4.82
CA LEU A 234 2.17 20.55 5.76
C LEU A 234 2.77 20.38 7.16
N SER A 235 4.04 19.97 7.24
CA SER A 235 4.77 19.83 8.50
C SER A 235 5.11 21.16 9.17
N SER A 236 5.29 22.23 8.37
CA SER A 236 5.56 23.58 8.87
C SER A 236 4.30 24.39 9.20
N THR A 237 3.10 23.95 8.81
CA THR A 237 1.89 24.77 8.89
C THR A 237 0.69 23.99 9.47
N PRO A 238 0.44 24.07 10.79
CA PRO A 238 -0.68 23.36 11.44
C PRO A 238 -2.06 23.79 10.95
N ARG A 239 -2.20 25.07 10.57
CA ARG A 239 -3.45 25.60 10.01
C ARG A 239 -3.83 24.91 8.70
N LEU A 240 -2.85 24.52 7.88
CA LEU A 240 -3.10 23.84 6.61
C LEU A 240 -3.61 22.42 6.85
N ALA A 241 -2.96 21.66 7.75
CA ALA A 241 -3.40 20.30 8.10
C ALA A 241 -4.84 20.29 8.66
N ARG A 242 -5.15 21.23 9.57
CA ARG A 242 -6.50 21.37 10.11
C ARG A 242 -7.54 21.73 9.06
N ARG A 243 -7.22 22.64 8.13
CA ARG A 243 -8.12 23.01 7.01
C ARG A 243 -8.40 21.81 6.12
N ILE A 244 -7.37 21.08 5.70
CA ILE A 244 -7.52 19.89 4.85
C ILE A 244 -8.35 18.83 5.54
N PHE A 245 -8.18 18.62 6.85
CA PHE A 245 -9.00 17.70 7.63
C PHE A 245 -10.49 18.07 7.58
N TRP A 246 -10.84 19.32 7.91
CA TRP A 246 -12.24 19.76 7.90
C TRP A 246 -12.86 19.80 6.50
N SER A 247 -12.08 20.16 5.47
CA SER A 247 -12.51 20.07 4.08
C SER A 247 -12.78 18.62 3.66
N SER A 248 -11.88 17.69 4.04
CA SER A 248 -12.08 16.26 3.76
C SER A 248 -13.27 15.70 4.52
N PHE A 249 -13.50 16.14 5.75
CA PHE A 249 -14.66 15.75 6.55
C PHE A 249 -15.97 16.19 5.91
N ALA A 250 -16.06 17.44 5.45
CA ALA A 250 -17.23 17.95 4.73
C ALA A 250 -17.50 17.14 3.46
N VAL A 251 -16.45 16.80 2.69
CA VAL A 251 -16.56 15.97 1.49
C VAL A 251 -17.05 14.56 1.80
N VAL A 252 -16.49 13.90 2.83
CA VAL A 252 -16.96 12.57 3.28
C VAL A 252 -18.41 12.62 3.71
N PHE A 253 -18.81 13.65 4.47
CA PHE A 253 -20.18 13.84 4.92
C PHE A 253 -21.15 13.96 3.73
N VAL A 254 -20.83 14.82 2.75
CA VAL A 254 -21.62 14.99 1.53
C VAL A 254 -21.75 13.68 0.76
N PHE A 255 -20.64 12.96 0.53
CA PHE A 255 -20.70 11.67 -0.17
C PHE A 255 -21.47 10.60 0.60
N SER A 256 -21.36 10.57 1.93
CA SER A 256 -22.11 9.63 2.75
C SER A 256 -23.62 9.87 2.63
N VAL A 257 -24.05 11.14 2.63
CA VAL A 257 -25.46 11.51 2.42
C VAL A 257 -25.94 11.12 1.02
N ILE A 258 -25.13 11.36 -0.02
CA ILE A 258 -25.44 10.97 -1.41
C ILE A 258 -25.59 9.45 -1.55
N LEU A 259 -24.70 8.66 -0.94
CA LEU A 259 -24.77 7.20 -1.03
C LEU A 259 -25.98 6.63 -0.29
N VAL A 260 -26.36 7.21 0.85
CA VAL A 260 -27.58 6.81 1.57
C VAL A 260 -28.83 7.15 0.77
N SER A 261 -28.87 8.31 0.10
CA SER A 261 -30.01 8.72 -0.73
C SER A 261 -30.15 7.90 -2.03
N GLN A 262 -29.02 7.37 -2.54
CA GLN A 262 -28.97 6.48 -3.70
C GLN A 262 -29.37 5.01 -3.41
N ARG A 263 -29.84 4.68 -2.20
CA ARG A 263 -30.41 3.34 -1.93
C ARG A 263 -31.65 3.01 -2.79
N LYS A 264 -32.23 4.00 -3.46
CA LYS A 264 -33.18 3.79 -4.56
C LYS A 264 -32.38 3.75 -5.88
N SER A 265 -32.52 2.67 -6.65
CA SER A 265 -31.84 2.50 -7.93
C SER A 265 -32.37 3.52 -8.95
N TYR A 266 -31.66 4.63 -9.08
CA TYR A 266 -31.88 5.60 -10.16
C TYR A 266 -31.05 5.17 -11.38
N PHE A 267 -31.54 5.45 -12.59
CA PHE A 267 -30.77 5.24 -13.84
C PHE A 267 -29.35 5.84 -13.78
N PHE A 268 -29.16 6.93 -13.04
CA PHE A 268 -27.84 7.54 -12.86
C PHE A 268 -26.81 6.61 -12.19
N THR A 269 -27.22 5.70 -11.29
CA THR A 269 -26.30 4.80 -10.59
C THR A 269 -25.85 3.60 -11.45
N THR A 270 -26.45 3.39 -12.62
CA THR A 270 -25.95 2.41 -13.61
C THR A 270 -24.83 3.00 -14.48
N LEU A 271 -24.82 4.32 -14.68
CA LEU A 271 -23.82 5.05 -15.47
C LEU A 271 -22.69 5.66 -14.63
N PHE A 272 -22.83 5.67 -13.30
CA PHE A 272 -21.91 6.35 -12.40
C PHE A 272 -21.78 5.60 -11.07
N LYS A 273 -20.56 5.13 -10.74
CA LYS A 273 -20.25 4.38 -9.51
C LYS A 273 -19.22 5.10 -8.62
N PRO A 274 -19.65 5.93 -7.64
CA PRO A 274 -18.74 6.78 -6.86
C PRO A 274 -18.03 6.07 -5.70
N ASN A 275 -17.97 4.73 -5.68
CA ASN A 275 -17.39 3.96 -4.57
C ASN A 275 -15.96 4.40 -4.27
N PHE A 276 -15.15 4.59 -5.32
CA PHE A 276 -13.77 5.04 -5.15
C PHE A 276 -13.67 6.46 -4.59
N TRP A 277 -14.59 7.37 -4.91
CA TRP A 277 -14.59 8.72 -4.32
C TRP A 277 -14.83 8.70 -2.81
N MET A 278 -15.68 7.79 -2.34
CA MET A 278 -15.84 7.56 -0.90
C MET A 278 -14.55 6.97 -0.29
N VAL A 279 -13.95 5.97 -0.93
CA VAL A 279 -12.67 5.40 -0.48
C VAL A 279 -11.58 6.48 -0.39
N PHE A 280 -11.43 7.26 -1.44
CA PHE A 280 -10.44 8.31 -1.56
C PHE A 280 -10.67 9.44 -0.54
N SER A 281 -11.91 9.89 -0.35
CA SER A 281 -12.23 10.95 0.62
C SER A 281 -12.01 10.52 2.07
N ILE A 282 -12.36 9.28 2.45
CA ILE A 282 -12.07 8.74 3.79
C ILE A 282 -10.56 8.54 3.97
N MET A 283 -9.85 8.10 2.94
CA MET A 283 -8.38 8.02 2.97
C MET A 283 -7.77 9.41 3.20
N LEU A 284 -8.23 10.46 2.50
CA LEU A 284 -7.77 11.83 2.72
C LEU A 284 -8.10 12.33 4.13
N LEU A 285 -9.30 12.03 4.64
CA LEU A 285 -9.70 12.37 6.00
C LEU A 285 -8.76 11.72 7.04
N THR A 286 -8.50 10.42 6.92
CA THR A 286 -7.63 9.69 7.84
C THR A 286 -6.17 10.14 7.73
N ALA A 287 -5.64 10.31 6.51
CA ALA A 287 -4.27 10.81 6.30
C ALA A 287 -4.09 12.23 6.84
N SER A 288 -5.04 13.14 6.60
CA SER A 288 -5.00 14.51 7.13
C SER A 288 -5.15 14.57 8.65
N ALA A 289 -5.97 13.70 9.24
CA ALA A 289 -6.07 13.54 10.70
C ALA A 289 -4.71 13.14 11.30
N ILE A 290 -4.05 12.14 10.72
CA ILE A 290 -2.70 11.72 11.15
C ILE A 290 -1.70 12.87 11.02
N CYS A 291 -1.72 13.60 9.89
CA CYS A 291 -0.84 14.75 9.68
C CYS A 291 -1.08 15.88 10.67
N TRP A 292 -2.33 16.10 11.08
CA TRP A 292 -2.68 17.11 12.07
C TRP A 292 -2.27 16.66 13.48
N LEU A 293 -2.61 15.43 13.87
CA LEU A 293 -2.26 14.86 15.18
C LEU A 293 -0.74 14.70 15.37
N HIS A 294 0.02 14.44 14.30
CA HIS A 294 1.48 14.38 14.36
C HIS A 294 2.11 15.68 14.87
N GLN A 295 1.43 16.83 14.71
CA GLN A 295 1.94 18.13 15.13
C GLN A 295 1.71 18.43 16.61
N THR A 296 0.75 17.75 17.27
CA THR A 296 0.39 18.02 18.68
C THR A 296 1.29 17.31 19.70
N ARG A 297 2.21 16.46 19.24
CA ARG A 297 3.17 15.66 20.05
C ARG A 297 2.57 14.69 21.09
N HIS A 298 1.28 14.75 21.40
CA HIS A 298 0.59 13.86 22.35
C HIS A 298 0.77 12.37 22.03
N PHE A 299 0.76 12.00 20.75
CA PHE A 299 0.89 10.61 20.30
C PHE A 299 2.29 10.29 19.75
N SER A 300 3.34 10.96 20.26
CA SER A 300 4.70 10.83 19.72
C SER A 300 5.24 9.39 19.71
N ASN A 301 4.95 8.59 20.75
CA ASN A 301 5.36 7.18 20.80
C ASN A 301 4.65 6.33 19.73
N LEU A 302 3.34 6.54 19.53
CA LEU A 302 2.59 5.89 18.46
C LEU A 302 3.18 6.24 17.09
N PHE A 303 3.47 7.53 16.84
CA PHE A 303 4.05 7.93 15.57
C PHE A 303 5.48 7.41 15.36
N LYS A 304 6.30 7.30 16.41
CA LYS A 304 7.61 6.61 16.32
C LYS A 304 7.43 5.13 15.94
N SER A 305 6.44 4.44 16.52
CA SER A 305 6.09 3.06 16.16
C SER A 305 5.65 2.93 14.70
N LEU A 306 4.74 3.80 14.24
CA LEU A 306 4.29 3.80 12.84
C LEU A 306 5.42 4.17 11.88
N GLN A 307 6.30 5.10 12.26
CA GLN A 307 7.47 5.46 11.48
C GLN A 307 8.41 4.26 11.31
N ALA A 308 8.67 3.49 12.38
CA ALA A 308 9.49 2.27 12.30
C ALA A 308 8.86 1.26 11.32
N MET A 309 7.55 1.03 11.42
CA MET A 309 6.81 0.16 10.49
C MET A 309 6.92 0.64 9.03
N GLY A 310 6.74 1.94 8.78
CA GLY A 310 6.83 2.51 7.44
C GLY A 310 8.24 2.62 6.87
N ARG A 311 9.28 2.53 7.71
CA ARG A 311 10.67 2.39 7.23
C ARG A 311 10.95 0.98 6.70
N MET A 312 10.19 -0.01 7.15
CA MET A 312 10.30 -1.43 6.79
C MET A 312 9.05 -1.94 6.05
N THR A 313 8.48 -1.11 5.16
CA THR A 313 7.23 -1.43 4.46
C THR A 313 7.26 -2.74 3.68
N LEU A 314 8.30 -2.99 2.88
CA LEU A 314 8.40 -4.22 2.10
C LEU A 314 8.61 -5.43 3.01
N THR A 315 9.49 -5.32 4.00
CA THR A 315 9.70 -6.42 4.95
C THR A 315 8.40 -6.77 5.68
N ASN A 316 7.74 -5.77 6.26
CA ASN A 316 6.53 -6.00 7.05
C ASN A 316 5.38 -6.52 6.19
N TYR A 317 5.22 -6.01 4.97
CA TYR A 317 4.20 -6.49 4.04
C TYR A 317 4.40 -7.94 3.63
N LEU A 318 5.61 -8.31 3.16
CA LEU A 318 5.91 -9.70 2.78
C LEU A 318 5.77 -10.65 3.97
N VAL A 319 6.20 -10.23 5.16
CA VAL A 319 6.06 -11.05 6.38
C VAL A 319 4.59 -11.19 6.78
N GLN A 320 3.75 -10.16 6.62
CA GLN A 320 2.30 -10.27 6.87
C GLN A 320 1.67 -11.33 5.96
N ASN A 321 2.01 -11.31 4.66
CA ASN A 321 1.47 -12.27 3.70
C ASN A 321 2.02 -13.69 3.90
N LEU A 322 3.31 -13.82 4.27
CA LEU A 322 3.90 -15.10 4.64
C LEU A 322 3.26 -15.69 5.91
N LEU A 323 3.05 -14.87 6.95
CA LEU A 323 2.36 -15.33 8.16
C LEU A 323 0.92 -15.71 7.86
N MET A 324 0.25 -14.98 6.98
CA MET A 324 -1.10 -15.31 6.53
C MET A 324 -1.13 -16.68 5.81
N LEU A 325 -0.18 -16.94 4.91
CA LEU A 325 -0.01 -18.25 4.28
C LEU A 325 0.14 -19.35 5.35
N LEU A 326 1.04 -19.17 6.31
CA LEU A 326 1.33 -20.15 7.36
C LEU A 326 0.16 -20.36 8.33
N ILE A 327 -0.70 -19.37 8.55
CA ILE A 327 -1.83 -19.48 9.47
C ILE A 327 -3.03 -20.13 8.80
N PHE A 328 -3.36 -19.75 7.57
CA PHE A 328 -4.64 -20.10 6.95
C PHE A 328 -4.58 -21.29 5.99
N SER A 329 -3.46 -21.51 5.31
CA SER A 329 -3.35 -22.61 4.35
C SER A 329 -3.33 -23.99 5.00
N GLY A 330 -3.66 -25.02 4.21
CA GLY A 330 -3.71 -26.42 4.65
C GLY A 330 -2.37 -26.98 5.11
N PHE A 331 -1.25 -26.53 4.55
CA PHE A 331 0.09 -26.97 4.97
C PHE A 331 0.56 -26.29 6.27
N GLY A 332 -0.03 -25.15 6.60
CA GLY A 332 0.27 -24.37 7.80
C GLY A 332 -0.59 -24.81 9.00
N LEU A 333 -1.20 -23.84 9.69
CA LEU A 333 -2.11 -24.09 10.82
C LEU A 333 -3.55 -24.41 10.38
N ALA A 334 -3.83 -24.39 9.07
CA ALA A 334 -5.11 -24.73 8.46
C ALA A 334 -6.32 -24.03 9.10
N GLN A 335 -6.23 -22.74 9.41
CA GLN A 335 -7.30 -21.99 10.09
C GLN A 335 -8.37 -21.39 9.16
N LEU A 336 -8.23 -21.53 7.84
CA LEU A 336 -9.19 -20.97 6.89
C LEU A 336 -10.61 -21.51 7.15
N GLY A 337 -11.55 -20.60 7.43
CA GLY A 337 -12.97 -20.91 7.63
C GLY A 337 -13.32 -21.53 8.99
N LYS A 338 -12.36 -21.66 9.91
CA LYS A 338 -12.60 -22.29 11.23
C LYS A 338 -12.96 -21.28 12.32
N GLN A 339 -12.54 -20.03 12.17
CA GLN A 339 -12.55 -19.04 13.25
C GLN A 339 -13.50 -17.87 12.95
N PRO A 340 -14.09 -17.24 13.99
CA PRO A 340 -14.93 -16.05 13.80
C PRO A 340 -14.11 -14.82 13.39
N LEU A 341 -14.79 -13.75 12.92
CA LEU A 341 -14.13 -12.50 12.50
C LEU A 341 -13.28 -11.87 13.62
N VAL A 342 -13.75 -11.91 14.87
CA VAL A 342 -13.00 -11.34 16.01
C VAL A 342 -11.62 -11.97 16.17
N TRP A 343 -11.49 -13.27 15.86
CA TRP A 343 -10.21 -13.97 15.88
C TRP A 343 -9.29 -13.47 14.77
N HIS A 344 -9.80 -13.27 13.55
CA HIS A 344 -9.03 -12.74 12.41
C HIS A 344 -8.54 -11.30 12.67
N VAL A 345 -9.39 -10.46 13.27
CA VAL A 345 -9.01 -9.11 13.68
C VAL A 345 -7.98 -9.14 14.81
N GLY A 346 -8.17 -10.03 15.80
CA GLY A 346 -7.24 -10.20 16.93
C GLY A 346 -5.85 -10.64 16.49
N ILE A 347 -5.75 -11.65 15.62
CA ILE A 347 -4.46 -12.13 15.12
C ILE A 347 -3.77 -11.08 14.23
N ALA A 348 -4.51 -10.32 13.43
CA ALA A 348 -3.96 -9.23 12.63
C ALA A 348 -3.36 -8.11 13.51
N TRP A 349 -4.04 -7.74 14.60
CA TRP A 349 -3.49 -6.82 15.60
C TRP A 349 -2.24 -7.37 16.28
N LEU A 350 -2.27 -8.64 16.68
CA LEU A 350 -1.12 -9.30 17.30
C LEU A 350 0.11 -9.24 16.38
N ILE A 351 -0.06 -9.62 15.11
CA ILE A 351 1.01 -9.57 14.11
C ILE A 351 1.52 -8.15 13.92
N PHE A 352 0.63 -7.16 13.79
CA PHE A 352 1.05 -5.78 13.64
C PHE A 352 1.87 -5.28 14.83
N ILE A 353 1.45 -5.58 16.07
CA ILE A 353 2.16 -5.17 17.29
C ILE A 353 3.53 -5.84 17.36
N LEU A 354 3.61 -7.14 17.07
CA LEU A 354 4.89 -7.86 17.03
C LEU A 354 5.82 -7.28 15.96
N GLN A 355 5.30 -6.92 14.80
CA GLN A 355 6.07 -6.27 13.74
C GLN A 355 6.53 -4.86 14.12
N VAL A 356 5.75 -4.10 14.88
CA VAL A 356 6.17 -2.80 15.43
C VAL A 356 7.39 -2.99 16.32
N TRP A 357 7.33 -3.94 17.27
CA TRP A 357 8.43 -4.21 18.19
C TRP A 357 9.67 -4.69 17.45
N PHE A 358 9.49 -5.63 16.51
CA PHE A 358 10.56 -6.10 15.65
C PHE A 358 11.18 -4.97 14.83
N SER A 359 10.37 -4.11 14.21
CA SER A 359 10.83 -2.99 13.38
C SER A 359 11.66 -1.99 14.20
N GLN A 360 11.22 -1.67 15.41
CA GLN A 360 11.97 -0.80 16.31
C GLN A 360 13.30 -1.42 16.74
N TRP A 361 13.26 -2.69 17.18
CA TRP A 361 14.45 -3.44 17.58
C TRP A 361 15.46 -3.59 16.44
N TRP A 362 14.99 -3.86 15.23
CA TRP A 362 15.81 -4.03 14.03
C TRP A 362 16.45 -2.70 13.61
N LEU A 363 15.67 -1.63 13.48
CA LEU A 363 16.15 -0.33 13.03
C LEU A 363 17.03 0.40 14.06
N ALA A 364 17.04 -0.06 15.31
CA ALA A 364 18.04 0.37 16.30
C ALA A 364 19.45 -0.10 15.94
N ARG A 365 19.58 -1.23 15.24
CA ARG A 365 20.86 -1.89 14.92
C ARG A 365 21.25 -1.75 13.44
N TYR A 366 20.27 -1.71 12.56
CA TYR A 366 20.45 -1.76 11.10
C TYR A 366 19.84 -0.55 10.40
N GLN A 367 20.38 -0.20 9.22
CA GLN A 367 19.96 1.01 8.49
C GLN A 367 18.64 0.83 7.73
N TYR A 368 18.41 -0.39 7.24
CA TYR A 368 17.29 -0.76 6.37
C TYR A 368 16.62 -2.02 6.92
N GLY A 369 15.35 -2.24 6.59
CA GLY A 369 14.75 -3.56 6.78
C GLY A 369 15.44 -4.63 5.91
N PRO A 370 15.37 -5.91 6.28
CA PRO A 370 16.01 -7.01 5.55
C PRO A 370 15.68 -7.01 4.05
N VAL A 371 14.40 -6.96 3.70
CA VAL A 371 13.95 -7.01 2.30
C VAL A 371 14.31 -5.71 1.58
N GLU A 372 14.15 -4.56 2.24
CA GLU A 372 14.54 -3.28 1.68
C GLU A 372 16.04 -3.21 1.37
N TRP A 373 16.87 -3.83 2.21
CA TRP A 373 18.31 -3.92 2.02
C TRP A 373 18.64 -4.76 0.78
N VAL A 374 18.09 -5.97 0.69
CA VAL A 374 18.28 -6.85 -0.49
C VAL A 374 17.81 -6.15 -1.76
N TRP A 375 16.60 -5.60 -1.75
CA TRP A 375 16.05 -4.88 -2.90
C TRP A 375 16.89 -3.67 -3.31
N ARG A 376 17.44 -2.92 -2.34
CA ARG A 376 18.38 -1.83 -2.63
C ARG A 376 19.68 -2.39 -3.22
N GLN A 377 20.31 -3.39 -2.62
CA GLN A 377 21.53 -3.96 -3.17
C GLN A 377 21.36 -4.41 -4.63
N LEU A 378 20.25 -5.10 -4.94
CA LEU A 378 19.90 -5.52 -6.29
C LEU A 378 19.64 -4.35 -7.25
N SER A 379 18.96 -3.29 -6.78
CA SER A 379 18.72 -2.08 -7.58
C SER A 379 20.01 -1.30 -7.87
N TYR A 380 20.88 -1.17 -6.87
CA TYR A 380 22.13 -0.44 -6.96
C TYR A 380 23.25 -1.25 -7.64
N GLY A 381 23.16 -2.58 -7.63
CA GLY A 381 24.21 -3.46 -8.14
C GLY A 381 25.48 -3.46 -7.28
N GLN A 382 25.38 -3.07 -6.00
CA GLN A 382 26.52 -2.97 -5.09
C GLN A 382 26.16 -3.46 -3.68
N ARG A 383 27.16 -3.96 -2.95
CA ARG A 383 27.00 -4.37 -1.56
C ARG A 383 26.90 -3.13 -0.67
N LEU A 384 25.69 -2.88 -0.16
CA LEU A 384 25.43 -1.80 0.80
C LEU A 384 25.69 -2.28 2.24
N PRO A 385 26.24 -1.43 3.14
CA PRO A 385 26.39 -1.76 4.55
C PRO A 385 25.02 -1.92 5.22
N LEU A 386 24.84 -3.00 5.98
CA LEU A 386 23.60 -3.29 6.70
C LEU A 386 23.58 -2.66 8.09
N ARG A 387 24.68 -2.79 8.84
CA ARG A 387 24.83 -2.24 10.19
C ARG A 387 24.94 -0.72 10.12
N ARG A 388 24.36 -0.04 11.11
CA ARG A 388 24.54 1.40 11.26
C ARG A 388 26.02 1.67 11.52
N GLN A 389 26.66 2.46 10.65
CA GLN A 389 28.00 2.96 10.93
C GLN A 389 27.82 4.06 11.97
N GLU A 390 28.58 3.99 13.07
CA GLU A 390 28.69 5.13 13.98
C GLU A 390 29.23 6.32 13.18
N PRO A 391 28.71 7.54 13.40
CA PRO A 391 29.33 8.71 12.82
C PRO A 391 30.80 8.67 13.23
N VAL A 392 31.70 8.65 12.25
CA VAL A 392 33.13 8.83 12.50
C VAL A 392 33.24 10.17 13.20
N ASP A 393 33.80 10.15 14.41
CA ASP A 393 34.06 11.35 15.17
C ASP A 393 35.15 12.14 14.43
N ASP A 394 34.74 13.11 13.60
CA ASP A 394 35.64 13.99 12.86
C ASP A 394 36.53 14.84 13.79
N SER A 395 36.37 14.75 15.12
CA SER A 395 37.28 15.35 16.10
C SER A 395 38.64 14.66 16.23
N LEU A 396 38.84 13.46 15.66
CA LEU A 396 40.12 12.75 15.67
C LEU A 396 40.91 12.85 14.34
N ALA A 397 40.41 13.59 13.34
CA ALA A 397 41.07 13.78 12.05
C ALA A 397 42.00 15.01 11.98
N VAL A 398 42.22 15.71 13.11
CA VAL A 398 43.19 16.82 13.23
C VAL A 398 44.25 16.46 14.27
N SER A 399 45.03 15.43 13.97
CA SER A 399 46.34 15.22 14.57
C SER A 399 47.07 14.24 13.67
N TYR A 400 47.79 14.76 12.67
CA TYR A 400 49.19 14.47 12.34
C TYR A 400 49.61 15.29 11.12
#